data_AF-A0A9E5NWF4-F1
#
_entry.id   AF-A0A9E5NWF4-F1
#
_cell.length_a   1.000
_cell.length_b   1.000
_cell.length_c   1.000
_cell.angle_alpha   90.00
_cell.angle_beta   90.00
_cell.angle_gamma   90.00
#
_symmetry.space_group_name_H-M   'P 1'
#
loop_
_entity.id
_entity.type
_entity.pdbx_description
1 polymer ?
#
loop_
_entity_poly.entity_id
_entity_poly.type
_entity_poly.pdbx_seq_one_letter_code
_entity_poly.pdbx_strand_id
1 'polypeptide(L)' 'LGTLISAGVPILEAIMITRDTSGNYVYEKALTKVHDSIREGETFAGPLREAKVCDAMVVNMIDVGEETGDLDTMLMKIA' A
#
# COMPACT_ATOMS: atom_id res chain seq x y z
N LEU A 1 -8.09 -0.11 0.93
CA LEU A 1 -7.13 0.18 -0.15
C LEU A 1 -7.49 -0.51 -1.48
N GLY A 2 -7.48 -1.84 -1.58
CA GLY A 2 -7.73 -2.55 -2.86
C GLY A 2 -9.03 -2.14 -3.56
N THR A 3 -10.13 -1.99 -2.81
CA THR A 3 -11.41 -1.52 -3.34
C THR A 3 -11.34 -0.10 -3.92
N LEU A 4 -10.58 0.81 -3.30
CA LEU A 4 -10.45 2.20 -3.78
C LEU A 4 -9.68 2.24 -5.10
N ILE A 5 -8.58 1.49 -5.18
CA ILE A 5 -7.77 1.42 -6.40
C ILE A 5 -8.55 0.75 -7.53
N SER A 6 -9.26 -0.35 -7.24
CA SER A 6 -10.14 -1.01 -8.22
C SER A 6 -11.30 -0.11 -8.67
N ALA A 7 -11.76 0.81 -7.81
CA ALA A 7 -12.74 1.84 -8.17
C ALA A 7 -12.15 3.03 -8.96
N GLY A 8 -10.85 3.00 -9.30
CA GLY A 8 -10.18 4.04 -10.07
C GLY A 8 -9.67 5.23 -9.24
N VAL A 9 -9.67 5.13 -7.91
CA VAL A 9 -9.08 6.17 -7.05
C VAL A 9 -7.55 6.13 -7.21
N PRO A 10 -6.89 7.26 -7.47
CA PRO A 10 -5.44 7.33 -7.55
C PRO A 10 -4.76 6.75 -6.30
N ILE A 11 -3.68 5.99 -6.49
CA ILE A 11 -3.02 5.25 -5.40
C ILE A 11 -2.62 6.12 -4.20
N LEU A 12 -2.06 7.31 -4.46
CA LEU A 12 -1.64 8.24 -3.40
C LEU A 12 -2.85 8.71 -2.56
N GLU A 13 -3.98 9.00 -3.21
CA GLU A 13 -5.21 9.37 -2.55
C GLU A 13 -5.81 8.18 -1.77
N ALA A 14 -5.81 6.99 -2.38
CA ALA A 14 -6.30 5.77 -1.75
C ALA A 14 -5.51 5.39 -0.48
N ILE A 15 -4.19 5.64 -0.47
CA ILE A 15 -3.32 5.44 0.71
C ILE A 15 -3.70 6.44 1.82
N MET A 16 -3.88 7.71 1.49
CA MET A 16 -4.28 8.74 2.47
C MET A 16 -5.65 8.45 3.08
N ILE A 17 -6.63 8.07 2.28
CA ILE A 17 -7.95 7.63 2.77
C ILE A 17 -7.80 6.41 3.69
N THR A 18 -7.01 5.41 3.29
CA THR A 18 -6.79 4.20 4.10
C THR A 18 -6.08 4.51 5.41
N ARG A 19 -5.13 5.44 5.40
CA ARG A 19 -4.40 5.93 6.59
C ARG A 19 -5.38 6.54 7.59
N ASP A 20 -6.15 7.53 7.14
CA ASP A 20 -7.06 8.31 7.99
C ASP A 20 -8.22 7.45 8.54
N THR A 21 -8.61 6.41 7.80
CA THR A 21 -9.64 5.45 8.23
C THR A 21 -9.12 4.29 9.08
N SER A 22 -7.79 4.07 9.15
CA SER A 22 -7.22 2.91 9.87
C SER A 22 -7.40 2.98 11.39
N GLY A 23 -7.45 4.20 11.96
CA GLY A 23 -7.59 4.44 13.40
C GLY A 23 -6.44 3.88 14.26
N ASN A 24 -5.35 3.43 13.64
CA ASN A 24 -4.22 2.81 14.31
C ASN A 24 -2.93 3.55 13.94
N TYR A 25 -2.32 4.17 14.95
CA TYR A 25 -1.11 4.98 14.80
C TYR A 25 0.06 4.24 14.11
N VAL A 26 0.20 2.93 14.32
CA VAL A 26 1.26 2.13 13.67
C VAL A 26 1.00 2.01 12.17
N TYR A 27 -0.25 1.75 11.77
CA TYR A 27 -0.65 1.71 10.36
C TYR A 27 -0.62 3.08 9.73
N GLU A 28 -1.04 4.13 10.44
CA GLU A 28 -0.95 5.50 9.95
C GLU A 28 0.49 5.88 9.59
N LYS A 29 1.44 5.60 10.49
CA LYS A 29 2.87 5.85 10.26
C LYS A 29 3.41 5.03 9.09
N ALA A 30 3.03 3.76 8.99
CA ALA A 30 3.44 2.90 7.88
C ALA A 30 2.91 3.43 6.54
N LEU A 31 1.63 3.78 6.46
CA LEU A 31 0.98 4.28 5.25
C LEU A 31 1.49 5.67 4.85
N THR A 32 1.84 6.54 5.81
CA THR A 32 2.52 7.81 5.51
C THR A 32 3.87 7.56 4.84
N LYS A 33 4.69 6.64 5.37
CA LYS A 33 5.98 6.31 4.73
C LYS A 33 5.80 5.73 3.32
N VAL A 34 4.81 4.85 3.14
CA VAL A 34 4.50 4.29 1.82
C VAL A 34 4.08 5.39 0.84
N HIS A 35 3.21 6.31 1.28
CA HIS A 35 2.80 7.45 0.48
C HIS A 35 4.00 8.31 0.03
N ASP A 36 4.89 8.65 0.96
CA ASP A 36 6.04 9.51 0.67
C ASP A 36 7.03 8.83 -0.26
N SER A 37 7.29 7.53 -0.06
CA SER A 37 8.11 6.69 -0.96
C SER A 37 7.62 6.72 -2.40
N ILE A 38 6.33 6.44 -2.62
CA ILE A 38 5.74 6.44 -3.98
C ILE A 38 5.79 7.83 -4.60
N ARG A 39 5.60 8.88 -3.79
CA ARG A 39 5.68 10.26 -4.26
C ARG A 39 7.10 10.64 -4.70
N GLU A 40 8.12 10.07 -4.07
CA GLU A 40 9.53 10.26 -4.41
C GLU A 40 9.98 9.37 -5.59
N GLY A 41 9.10 8.49 -6.09
CA GLY A 41 9.40 7.55 -7.17
C GLY A 41 10.07 6.26 -6.70
N GLU A 42 10.05 6.01 -5.39
CA GLU A 42 10.47 4.75 -4.77
C GLU A 42 9.30 3.75 -4.71
N THR A 43 9.56 2.54 -4.19
CA THR A 43 8.61 1.43 -4.22
C THR A 43 7.58 1.50 -3.10
N PHE A 44 6.41 0.88 -3.32
CA PHE A 44 5.41 0.65 -2.29
C PHE A 44 5.92 -0.36 -1.25
N ALA A 45 6.51 -1.46 -1.73
CA ALA A 45 6.86 -2.60 -0.90
C ALA A 45 7.97 -2.29 0.12
N GLY A 46 8.92 -1.42 -0.21
CA GLY A 46 10.08 -1.08 0.63
C GLY A 46 9.68 -0.57 2.03
N PRO A 47 8.99 0.57 2.13
CA PRO A 47 8.56 1.12 3.43
C PRO A 47 7.62 0.20 4.20
N LEU A 48 6.79 -0.57 3.50
CA LEU A 48 5.91 -1.54 4.12
C LEU A 48 6.69 -2.70 4.77
N ARG A 49 7.74 -3.18 4.10
CA ARG A 49 8.67 -4.19 4.61
C ARG A 49 9.38 -3.72 5.88
N GLU A 50 9.81 -2.46 5.92
CA GLU A 50 10.41 -1.86 7.11
C GLU A 50 9.43 -1.68 8.26
N ALA A 51 8.17 -1.34 7.95
CA ALA A 51 7.15 -1.09 8.94
C ALA A 51 6.76 -2.35 9.73
N LYS A 52 6.95 -3.55 9.15
CA LYS A 52 6.62 -4.85 9.77
C LYS A 52 5.19 -4.92 10.31
N VAL A 53 4.27 -4.23 9.64
CA VAL A 53 2.83 -4.18 9.99
C VAL A 53 2.00 -5.28 9.34
N CYS A 54 2.59 -6.01 8.39
CA CYS A 54 1.98 -7.11 7.67
C CYS A 54 3.01 -8.22 7.40
N ASP A 55 2.50 -9.41 7.10
CA ASP A 55 3.32 -10.60 6.82
C ASP A 55 4.18 -10.40 5.55
N ALA A 56 5.32 -11.07 5.49
CA ALA A 56 6.20 -11.08 4.33
C ALA A 56 5.47 -11.51 3.05
N MET A 57 4.48 -12.39 3.14
CA MET A 57 3.66 -12.78 1.98
C MET A 57 2.92 -11.57 1.37
N VAL A 58 2.34 -10.71 2.21
CA VAL A 58 1.61 -9.50 1.77
C VAL A 58 2.55 -8.53 1.07
N VAL A 59 3.71 -8.28 1.67
CA VAL A 59 4.74 -7.40 1.10
C VAL A 59 5.19 -7.93 -0.26
N ASN A 60 5.43 -9.23 -0.39
CA ASN A 60 5.88 -9.83 -1.66
C ASN A 60 4.80 -9.77 -2.74
N MET A 61 3.53 -9.95 -2.40
CA MET A 61 2.45 -9.80 -3.38
C MET A 61 2.31 -8.37 -3.89
N ILE A 62 2.56 -7.39 -3.03
CA ILE A 62 2.58 -5.97 -3.41
C ILE A 62 3.78 -5.68 -4.31
N ASP A 63 4.97 -6.19 -3.98
CA ASP A 63 6.19 -6.08 -4.78
C ASP A 63 5.95 -6.60 -6.21
N VAL A 64 5.38 -7.80 -6.33
CA VAL A 64 5.02 -8.40 -7.63
C VAL A 64 3.97 -7.56 -8.36
N GLY A 65 2.93 -7.09 -7.65
CA GLY A 65 1.90 -6.25 -8.24
C GLY A 65 2.42 -4.89 -8.73
N GLU A 66 3.44 -4.34 -8.09
CA GLU A 66 4.11 -3.11 -8.50
C GLU A 66 4.96 -3.33 -9.75
N GLU A 67 5.70 -4.43 -9.84
CA GLU A 67 6.49 -4.80 -11.02
C GLU A 67 5.63 -5.14 -12.24
N THR A 68 4.49 -5.82 -12.06
CA THR A 68 3.61 -6.20 -13.17
C THR A 68 2.58 -5.13 -13.52
N GLY A 69 2.42 -4.11 -12.68
CA GLY A 69 1.36 -3.11 -12.80
C GLY A 69 -0.03 -3.58 -12.35
N ASP A 70 -0.15 -4.80 -11.81
CA ASP A 70 -1.41 -5.40 -11.35
C ASP A 70 -1.63 -5.24 -9.84
N LEU A 71 -1.21 -4.09 -9.29
CA LEU A 71 -1.26 -3.84 -7.85
C LEU A 71 -2.69 -3.90 -7.29
N ASP A 72 -3.68 -3.46 -8.06
CA ASP A 72 -5.10 -3.56 -7.74
C ASP A 72 -5.56 -5.01 -7.53
N THR A 73 -5.14 -5.89 -8.44
CA THR A 73 -5.45 -7.32 -8.41
C THR A 73 -4.78 -7.99 -7.20
N MET A 74 -3.52 -7.65 -6.91
CA MET A 74 -2.82 -8.21 -5.76
C MET A 74 -3.42 -7.74 -4.45
N LEU A 75 -3.75 -6.45 -4.33
CA LEU A 75 -4.40 -5.91 -3.13
C LEU A 75 -5.80 -6.50 -2.91
N MET A 76 -6.54 -6.83 -3.97
CA MET A 76 -7.84 -7.52 -3.85
C MET A 76 -7.72 -8.99 -3.42
N LYS A 77 -6.60 -9.66 -3.69
CA LYS A 77 -6.37 -11.05 -3.23
C LYS A 77 -5.99 -11.15 -1.76
N ILE A 78 -5.50 -10.06 -1.18
CA ILE A 78 -5.08 -9.99 0.24
C ILE A 78 -6.23 -9.51 1.14
N ALA A 79 -7.25 -8.88 0.55
CA ALA A 79 -8.39 -8.25 1.23
C ALA A 79 -9.35 -9.24 1.90
#